data_AF-A0A7W6ZDK2-F1
#
_entry.id   AF-A0A7W6ZDK2-F1
#
_cell.length_a   1.000
_cell.length_b   1.000
_cell.length_c   1.000
_cell.angle_alpha   90.00
_cell.angle_beta   90.00
_cell.angle_gamma   90.00
#
_symmetry.space_group_name_H-M   'P 1'
#
loop_
_entity.id
_entity.type
_entity.pdbx_description
1 polymer ?
#
loop_
_entity_poly.entity_id
_entity_poly.type
_entity_poly.pdbx_seq_one_letter_code
_entity_poly.pdbx_strand_id
1 'polypeptide(L)' 'MMLLSLISLDDHEITIVTDAVRQWCDEKKLDIDGVEGRRAITLAVDLIQTNPRHDQLLAELSKQMAHR' A
#
# COMPACT_ATOMS: atom_id res chain seq x y z
N MET A 1 -18.08 -5.95 -7.00
CA MET A 1 -16.88 -6.82 -7.12
C MET A 1 -15.91 -6.11 -8.04
N MET A 2 -14.80 -5.61 -7.51
CA MET A 2 -13.74 -4.97 -8.31
C MET A 2 -12.66 -6.02 -8.51
N LEU A 3 -12.22 -6.18 -9.76
CA LEU A 3 -11.21 -7.15 -10.13
C LEU A 3 -9.95 -6.93 -9.28
N LEU A 4 -9.58 -7.95 -8.53
CA LEU A 4 -8.18 -8.22 -8.17
C LEU A 4 -7.46 -8.45 -9.49
N SER A 5 -7.09 -7.38 -10.20
CA SER A 5 -6.06 -7.48 -11.22
C SER A 5 -4.79 -7.89 -10.48
N LEU A 6 -4.58 -9.21 -10.43
CA LEU A 6 -3.31 -9.86 -10.17
C LEU A 6 -2.32 -9.36 -11.24
N ILE A 7 -1.89 -8.12 -11.10
CA ILE A 7 -0.73 -7.58 -11.79
C ILE A 7 0.45 -8.16 -11.01
N SER A 8 1.27 -8.91 -11.74
CA SER A 8 2.49 -9.54 -11.27
C SER A 8 3.44 -8.47 -10.75
N LEU A 9 3.28 -8.06 -9.50
CA LEU A 9 4.32 -7.28 -8.83
C LEU A 9 5.60 -8.09 -8.90
N ASP A 10 6.67 -7.48 -9.37
CA ASP A 10 7.98 -8.10 -9.25
C ASP A 10 8.45 -8.10 -7.78
N ASP A 11 9.49 -8.87 -7.47
CA ASP A 11 9.99 -8.98 -6.09
C ASP A 11 10.41 -7.62 -5.50
N HIS A 12 10.84 -6.68 -6.35
CA HIS A 12 11.20 -5.33 -5.92
C HIS A 12 9.97 -4.52 -5.54
N GLU A 13 8.92 -4.55 -6.37
CA GLU A 13 7.64 -3.90 -6.08
C GLU A 13 6.95 -4.50 -4.86
N ILE A 14 7.01 -5.83 -4.68
CA ILE A 14 6.51 -6.49 -3.46
C ILE A 14 7.23 -5.95 -2.22
N THR A 15 8.56 -5.80 -2.29
CA THR A 15 9.36 -5.26 -1.19
C THR A 15 8.95 -3.83 -0.86
N ILE A 16 8.81 -2.97 -1.88
CA ILE A 16 8.41 -1.57 -1.72
C ILE A 16 7.01 -1.47 -1.08
N VAL A 17 6.03 -2.22 -1.59
CA VAL A 17 4.66 -2.25 -1.04
C VAL A 17 4.68 -2.69 0.40
N THR A 18 5.37 -3.79 0.69
CA THR A 18 5.40 -4.37 2.03
C THR A 18 6.07 -3.43 3.04
N ASP A 19 7.19 -2.79 2.66
CA ASP A 19 7.90 -1.86 3.52
C ASP A 19 7.07 -0.60 3.78
N ALA A 20 6.46 -0.02 2.74
CA ALA A 20 5.60 1.15 2.88
C ALA A 20 4.38 0.88 3.77
N VAL A 21 3.71 -0.26 3.60
CA VAL A 21 2.54 -0.63 4.41
C VAL A 21 2.94 -0.90 5.87
N ARG A 22 4.03 -1.64 6.10
CA ARG A 22 4.53 -1.90 7.46
C ARG A 22 4.88 -0.60 8.17
N GLN A 23 5.65 0.27 7.51
CA GLN A 23 6.00 1.57 8.07
C GLN A 23 4.76 2.40 8.39
N TRP A 24 3.79 2.46 7.49
CA TRP A 24 2.54 3.18 7.74
C TRP A 24 1.76 2.62 8.93
N CYS A 25 1.65 1.29 9.04
CA CYS A 25 0.99 0.64 10.17
C CYS A 25 1.72 0.93 11.49
N ASP A 26 3.05 0.88 11.50
CA ASP A 26 3.89 1.15 12.67
C ASP A 26 3.78 2.61 13.14
N GLU A 27 3.73 3.56 12.21
CA GLU A 27 3.51 4.99 12.48
C GLU A 27 2.12 5.24 13.08
N LYS A 28 1.10 4.51 12.63
CA LYS A 28 -0.28 4.63 13.12
C LYS A 28 -0.62 3.73 14.30
N LYS A 29 0.31 2.85 14.72
CA LYS A 29 0.08 1.81 15.75
C LYS A 29 -1.10 0.90 15.41
N LEU A 30 -1.20 0.52 14.14
CA LEU A 30 -2.23 -0.36 13.62
C LEU A 30 -1.67 -1.77 13.39
N ASP A 31 -2.53 -2.76 13.56
CA ASP A 31 -2.24 -4.13 13.13
C ASP A 31 -2.35 -4.23 11.60
N ILE A 32 -1.31 -4.75 10.96
CA ILE A 32 -1.24 -4.92 9.51
C ILE A 32 -2.29 -5.92 9.00
N ASP A 33 -2.64 -6.92 9.82
CA ASP A 33 -3.69 -7.89 9.50
C ASP A 33 -5.10 -7.36 9.81
N GLY A 34 -5.16 -6.19 10.47
CA GLY A 34 -6.39 -5.46 10.77
C GLY A 34 -7.11 -4.94 9.54
N VAL A 35 -8.28 -4.33 9.75
CA VAL A 35 -9.10 -3.77 8.65
C VAL A 35 -8.36 -2.64 7.92
N GLU A 36 -7.76 -1.72 8.66
CA GLU A 36 -7.01 -0.59 8.08
C GLU A 36 -5.71 -1.05 7.42
N GLY A 37 -5.01 -2.04 8.00
CA GLY A 37 -3.81 -2.62 7.42
C GLY A 37 -4.09 -3.30 6.08
N ARG A 38 -5.14 -4.12 6.00
CA ARG A 38 -5.58 -4.74 4.73
C ARG A 38 -6.03 -3.70 3.70
N ARG A 39 -6.69 -2.63 4.13
CA ARG A 39 -7.04 -1.50 3.25
C ARG A 39 -5.80 -0.78 2.72
N ALA A 40 -4.80 -0.56 3.58
CA ALA A 40 -3.52 0.02 3.19
C ALA A 40 -2.78 -0.87 2.18
N ILE A 41 -2.81 -2.20 2.33
CA ILE A 41 -2.26 -3.15 1.35
C ILE A 41 -2.92 -2.95 -0.02
N THR A 42 -4.26 -2.97 -0.08
CA THR A 42 -4.98 -2.78 -1.34
C THR A 42 -4.60 -1.46 -2.01
N LEU A 43 -4.62 -0.36 -1.25
CA LEU A 43 -4.26 0.96 -1.81
C LEU A 43 -2.79 1.06 -2.22
N ALA A 44 -1.86 0.45 -1.48
CA ALA A 44 -0.45 0.45 -1.83
C ALA A 44 -0.19 -0.33 -3.13
N VAL A 45 -0.87 -1.46 -3.32
CA VAL A 45 -0.83 -2.25 -4.57
C VAL A 45 -1.41 -1.44 -5.73
N ASP A 46 -2.56 -0.79 -5.54
CA ASP A 46 -3.15 0.07 -6.57
C ASP A 46 -2.22 1.25 -6.91
N LEU A 47 -1.59 1.85 -5.91
CA LEU A 47 -0.67 2.98 -6.09
C LEU A 47 0.58 2.59 -6.88
N ILE A 48 1.23 1.47 -6.55
CA ILE A 48 2.46 1.08 -7.26
C ILE A 48 2.17 0.69 -8.72
N GLN A 49 1.00 0.13 -8.99
CA GLN A 49 0.59 -0.27 -10.34
C GLN A 49 0.15 0.91 -11.21
N THR A 50 -0.32 2.00 -10.59
CA THR A 50 -0.81 3.19 -11.31
C THR A 50 0.20 4.34 -11.34
N ASN A 51 1.27 4.29 -10.54
CA ASN A 51 2.25 5.36 -10.41
C ASN A 51 3.69 4.85 -10.59
N PRO A 52 4.46 5.38 -11.57
CA PRO A 52 5.85 4.98 -11.79
C PRO A 52 6.83 5.47 -10.70
N ARG A 53 6.37 6.25 -9.70
CA ARG A 53 7.22 6.83 -8.64
C ARG A 53 7.12 6.03 -7.35
N HIS A 54 7.87 4.94 -7.29
CA HIS A 54 7.91 4.03 -6.14
C HIS A 54 8.43 4.70 -4.86
N ASP A 55 9.30 5.71 -4.99
CA ASP A 55 9.88 6.49 -3.89
C ASP A 55 8.85 7.32 -3.10
N GLN A 56 7.68 7.59 -3.70
CA GLN A 56 6.63 8.40 -3.10
C GLN A 56 5.48 7.57 -2.51
N LEU A 57 5.59 6.23 -2.56
CA LEU A 57 4.49 5.33 -2.22
C LEU A 57 3.95 5.58 -0.81
N LEU A 58 4.82 5.69 0.20
CA LEU A 58 4.39 5.92 1.58
C LEU A 58 3.66 7.25 1.76
N ALA A 59 4.12 8.31 1.10
CA ALA A 59 3.51 9.63 1.19
C ALA A 59 2.11 9.64 0.57
N GLU A 60 1.96 9.04 -0.61
CA GLU A 60 0.66 8.92 -1.27
C GLU A 60 -0.26 7.96 -0.53
N LEU A 61 0.25 6.84 0.00
CA LEU A 61 -0.52 5.92 0.85
C LEU A 61 -1.06 6.65 2.08
N SER A 62 -0.20 7.39 2.78
CA SER A 62 -0.58 8.18 3.97
C SER A 62 -1.66 9.20 3.65
N LYS A 63 -1.52 9.89 2.51
CA LYS A 63 -2.49 10.87 2.04
C LYS A 63 -3.83 10.21 1.73
N GLN A 64 -3.86 9.12 0.97
CA GLN A 64 -5.11 8.44 0.62
C GLN A 64 -5.79 7.80 1.82
N MET A 65 -5.04 7.21 2.75
CA MET A 65 -5.60 6.65 3.97
C MET A 65 -6.20 7.72 4.90
N ALA A 66 -5.68 8.96 4.85
CA ALA A 66 -6.22 10.09 5.60
C ALA A 66 -7.51 10.67 5.01
N HIS A 67 -7.74 10.49 3.71
CA HIS A 67 -8.98 10.92 3.05
C HIS A 67 -10.01 9.79 3.14
N ARG A 68 -11.12 10.07 3.85
CA ARG A 68 -12.26 9.14 4.00
C ARG A 68 -13.21 9.23 2.82
#